data_AF-A0A935BZX9-F1
#
_entry.id   AF-A0A935BZX9-F1
#
_cell.length_a   1.000
_cell.length_b   1.000
_cell.length_c   1.000
_cell.angle_alpha   90.00
_cell.angle_beta   90.00
_cell.angle_gamma   90.00
#
_symmetry.space_group_name_H-M   'P 1'
#
loop_
_entity.id
_entity.type
_entity.pdbx_description
1 polymer ?
#
loop_
_entity_poly.entity_id
_entity_poly.type
_entity_poly.pdbx_seq_one_letter_code
_entity_poly.pdbx_strand_id
1 'polypeptide(L)' 'MRLIGKLDSPFVRRVAISLQALGPCFEHGPVPVFRGYAAFERISPVVRRPLAR' A
#
# COMPACT_ATOMS: atom_id res chain seq x y z
N MET A 1 3.43 -2.19 12.77
CA MET A 1 2.50 -2.38 11.62
C MET A 1 3.23 -2.06 10.31
N ARG A 2 2.79 -2.51 9.13
CA ARG A 2 3.45 -2.16 7.86
C ARG A 2 2.49 -1.48 6.89
N LEU A 3 2.83 -0.26 6.45
CA LEU A 3 2.13 0.46 5.41
C LEU A 3 2.77 0.12 4.07
N ILE A 4 2.05 -0.61 3.22
CA ILE A 4 2.53 -1.04 1.91
C ILE A 4 1.86 -0.22 0.82
N GLY A 5 2.67 0.46 0.01
CA GLY A 5 2.20 1.27 -1.11
C GLY A 5 2.98 2.56 -1.25
N LYS A 6 2.85 3.19 -2.41
CA LYS A 6 3.53 4.44 -2.71
C LYS A 6 2.74 5.66 -2.20
N LEU A 7 3.44 6.67 -1.69
CA LEU A 7 2.85 7.93 -1.22
C LEU A 7 2.34 8.83 -2.36
N ASP A 8 2.62 8.49 -3.62
CA ASP A 8 2.01 9.09 -4.80
C ASP A 8 0.49 8.79 -4.87
N SER A 9 0.05 7.67 -4.27
CA SER A 9 -1.35 7.32 -4.13
C SER A 9 -2.00 8.19 -3.03
N PRO A 10 -3.10 8.91 -3.34
CA PRO A 10 -3.79 9.72 -2.35
C PRO A 10 -4.37 8.88 -1.20
N PHE A 11 -4.65 7.59 -1.43
CA PHE A 11 -5.15 6.67 -0.41
C PHE A 11 -4.06 6.29 0.59
N VAL A 12 -2.88 5.90 0.10
CA VAL A 12 -1.74 5.53 0.94
C VAL A 12 -1.26 6.75 1.75
N ARG A 13 -1.20 7.91 1.11
CA ARG A 13 -0.78 9.15 1.77
C ARG A 13 -1.72 9.54 2.92
N ARG A 14 -3.04 9.38 2.75
CA ARG A 14 -4.01 9.66 3.81
C ARG A 14 -3.78 8.77 5.03
N VAL A 15 -3.56 7.47 4.81
CA VAL A 15 -3.28 6.51 5.89
C VAL A 15 -1.94 6.83 6.57
N ALA A 16 -0.89 7.17 5.81
CA ALA A 16 0.41 7.55 6.37
C ALA A 16 0.29 8.75 7.32
N ILE A 17 -0.47 9.78 6.91
CA ILE A 17 -0.71 10.98 7.73
C ILE A 17 -1.49 10.61 9.00
N SER A 18 -2.54 9.81 8.90
CA SER A 18 -3.30 9.35 10.07
C SER A 18 -2.44 8.52 11.03
N LEU A 19 -1.59 7.63 10.51
CA LEU A 19 -0.69 6.83 11.35
C LEU A 19 0.38 7.69 12.02
N GLN A 20 0.91 8.72 11.36
CA GLN A 20 1.80 9.69 12.01
C GLN A 20 1.08 10.47 13.11
N ALA A 21 -0.14 10.93 12.85
CA ALA A 21 -0.92 11.73 13.81
C ALA A 21 -1.34 10.93 15.05
N LEU A 22 -1.64 9.63 14.89
CA LEU A 22 -2.10 8.77 15.98
C LEU A 22 -0.95 8.18 16.81
N GLY A 23 0.30 8.29 16.35
CA GLY A 23 1.48 7.78 17.03
C GLY A 23 1.79 6.26 17.01
N PRO A 24 1.05 5.35 16.33
CA PRO A 24 1.49 3.95 16.26
C PRO A 24 2.78 3.80 15.45
N CYS A 25 3.67 2.91 15.90
CA CYS A 25 4.85 2.53 15.13
C CYS A 25 4.46 1.75 13.87
N PHE A 26 4.84 2.27 12.70
CA PHE A 26 4.69 1.58 11.43
C PHE A 26 5.93 1.69 10.56
N GLU A 27 6.19 0.63 9.79
CA GLU A 27 7.20 0.61 8.73
C GLU A 27 6.54 0.96 7.40
N HIS A 28 7.16 1.85 6.62
CA HIS A 28 6.69 2.18 5.28
C HIS A 28 7.49 1.39 4.23
N GLY A 29 6.80 0.51 3.49
CA GLY A 29 7.36 -0.25 2.39
C GLY A 29 6.76 0.20 1.06
N PRO A 30 7.45 1.04 0.25
CA PRO A 30 6.91 1.55 -1.00
C PRO A 30 6.95 0.47 -2.09
N VAL A 31 5.88 -0.31 -2.22
CA VAL A 31 5.72 -1.28 -3.32
C VAL A 31 4.85 -0.66 -4.42
N PRO A 32 5.29 -0.67 -5.70
CA PRO A 32 4.46 -0.22 -6.80
C PRO A 32 3.29 -1.18 -7.04
N VAL A 33 2.06 -0.69 -6.90
CA VAL A 33 0.85 -1.49 -7.16
C VAL A 33 0.75 -1.92 -8.64
N PHE A 34 1.21 -1.09 -9.58
CA PHE A 34 1.02 -1.33 -11.02
C PHE A 34 2.22 -1.92 -11.77
N ARG A 35 3.48 -1.65 -11.34
CA ARG A 35 4.69 -2.24 -11.95
C ARG A 35 5.29 -3.42 -11.17
N GLY A 36 4.77 -3.72 -9.97
CA GLY A 36 5.27 -4.78 -9.07
C GLY A 36 4.16 -5.73 -8.62
N TYR A 37 3.17 -5.99 -9.47
CA TYR A 37 1.94 -6.73 -9.13
C TYR A 37 2.21 -8.08 -8.46
N ALA A 38 3.19 -8.83 -8.97
CA ALA A 38 3.58 -10.13 -8.41
C ALA A 38 4.10 -10.07 -6.96
N ALA A 39 4.75 -8.97 -6.57
CA ALA A 39 5.19 -8.77 -5.19
C ALA A 39 4.03 -8.36 -4.26
N PHE A 40 3.00 -7.70 -4.81
CA PHE A 40 1.86 -7.21 -4.07
C PHE A 40 0.80 -8.31 -3.81
N GLU A 41 0.60 -9.23 -4.75
CA GLU A 41 -0.27 -10.41 -4.59
C GLU A 41 0.14 -11.30 -3.41
N ARG A 42 1.45 -11.39 -3.14
CA ARG A 42 1.98 -12.13 -1.97
C ARG A 42 1.61 -11.50 -0.63
N ILE A 43 1.25 -10.22 -0.62
CA ILE A 43 1.03 -9.42 0.59
C ILE A 43 -0.47 -9.26 0.88
N SER A 44 -1.29 -9.03 -0.16
CA SER A 44 -2.72 -8.79 0.01
C SER A 44 -3.55 -9.77 -0.82
N PRO A 45 -4.35 -10.65 -0.19
CA PRO A 45 -5.23 -11.58 -0.90
C PRO A 45 -6.41 -10.86 -1.60
N VAL A 46 -6.67 -9.60 -1.27
CA VAL A 46 -7.76 -8.78 -1.83
C VAL A 46 -7.36 -8.15 -3.17
N VAL A 47 -6.06 -8.05 -3.46
CA VAL A 47 -5.57 -7.50 -4.73
C VAL A 47 -5.77 -8.53 -5.83
N ARG A 48 -6.98 -8.55 -6.38
CA ARG A 48 -7.27 -9.19 -7.67
C ARG A 48 -6.90 -8.23 -8.79
N ARG A 49 -6.15 -8.74 -9.77
CA ARG A 49 -5.89 -8.09 -11.07
C ARG A 49 -7.19 -7.41 -11.54
N PRO A 50 -7.19 -6.12 -11.91
CA PRO A 50 -8.28 -5.62 -12.73
C PRO A 50 -8.28 -6.52 -13.97
N LEU A 51 -9.29 -7.37 -14.08
CA LEU A 51 -9.55 -8.10 -15.31
C LEU A 51 -9.92 -7.03 -16.32
N ALA A 52 -8.94 -6.58 -17.10
CA ALA A 52 -9.21 -5.92 -18.35
C ALA A 52 -9.96 -6.95 -19.19
N ARG A 53 -11.27 -6.75 -19.30
CA ARG A 53 -12.08 -7.31 -20.36
C ARG A 53 -12.57 -6.15 -21.20
#